data_AF-A0A101G6E7-F1
#
_entry.id   AF-A0A101G6E7-F1
#
_cell.length_a   1.000
_cell.length_b   1.000
_cell.length_c   1.000
_cell.angle_alpha   90.00
_cell.angle_beta   90.00
_cell.angle_gamma   90.00
#
_symmetry.space_group_name_H-M   'P 1'
#
loop_
_entity.id
_entity.type
_entity.pdbx_description
1 polymer ?
#
loop_
_entity_poly.entity_id
_entity_poly.type
_entity_poly.pdbx_seq_one_letter_code
_entity_poly.pdbx_strand_id
1 'polypeptide(L)'
;MFLSDLTAYIVDYLTAESAEGSDPGLCIVLPDQLGDPDLLIKFGLEAKKKVLKKEDAYRLADQMGIYLTEHGGTGQGVIGALAGTGLRLSGNDGRFRGKLIIESQTNLVSVREILSQTGVAHVRSLEGYELAPGELVRLGEKVKAVLLKGVKVLLVNPVSDAGPDGASWETYTKEQLKAF
;
A
#
# COMPACT_ATOMS: atom_id res chain seq x y z
N MET A 1 -24.59 -12.74 10.02
CA MET A 1 -25.25 -11.52 10.52
C MET A 1 -24.37 -10.29 10.28
N PHE A 2 -23.14 -10.21 10.80
CA PHE A 2 -22.30 -9.02 10.58
C PHE A 2 -21.85 -8.76 9.12
N LEU A 3 -21.47 -9.80 8.37
CA LEU A 3 -20.98 -9.62 7.00
C LEU A 3 -22.08 -9.20 6.02
N SER A 4 -23.33 -9.67 6.23
CA SER A 4 -24.47 -9.31 5.38
C SER A 4 -24.83 -7.84 5.52
N ASP A 5 -24.87 -7.32 6.74
CA ASP A 5 -25.25 -5.93 7.00
C ASP A 5 -24.16 -4.95 6.50
N LEU A 6 -22.89 -5.31 6.70
CA LEU A 6 -21.76 -4.56 6.13
C LEU A 6 -21.81 -4.54 4.60
N THR A 7 -22.10 -5.69 3.99
CA THR A 7 -22.19 -5.80 2.53
C THR A 7 -23.30 -4.90 2.00
N ALA A 8 -24.51 -4.98 2.58
CA ALA A 8 -25.62 -4.13 2.18
C ALA A 8 -25.26 -2.64 2.27
N TYR A 9 -24.65 -2.21 3.38
CA TYR A 9 -24.20 -0.83 3.55
C TYR A 9 -23.19 -0.39 2.48
N ILE A 10 -22.18 -1.22 2.17
CA ILE A 10 -21.18 -0.88 1.15
C ILE A 10 -21.81 -0.80 -0.24
N VAL A 11 -22.72 -1.73 -0.55
CA VAL A 11 -23.44 -1.74 -1.82
C VAL A 11 -24.27 -0.47 -1.98
N ASP A 12 -25.06 -0.10 -0.96
CA ASP A 12 -25.87 1.12 -0.97
C ASP A 12 -24.98 2.36 -1.18
N TYR A 13 -23.85 2.43 -0.49
CA TYR A 13 -22.89 3.53 -0.64
C TYR A 13 -22.28 3.57 -2.06
N LEU A 14 -21.84 2.43 -2.59
CA LEU A 14 -21.31 2.35 -3.95
C LEU A 14 -22.35 2.79 -4.97
N THR A 15 -23.61 2.36 -4.84
CA THR A 15 -24.68 2.76 -5.74
C THR A 15 -24.97 4.27 -5.67
N ALA A 16 -24.92 4.87 -4.48
CA ALA A 16 -25.20 6.29 -4.30
C ALA A 16 -24.07 7.22 -4.78
N GLU A 17 -22.81 6.83 -4.58
CA GLU A 17 -21.65 7.73 -4.74
C GLU A 17 -20.82 7.45 -6.01
N SER A 18 -21.11 6.35 -6.72
CA SER A 18 -20.38 6.01 -7.94
C SER A 18 -20.64 7.04 -9.05
N ALA A 19 -19.55 7.49 -9.67
CA ALA A 19 -19.64 8.42 -10.79
C ALA A 19 -20.39 7.79 -11.98
N GLU A 20 -21.10 8.61 -12.75
CA GLU A 20 -21.76 8.18 -13.97
C GLU A 20 -20.78 7.50 -14.93
N GLY A 21 -21.17 6.33 -15.47
CA GLY A 21 -20.34 5.55 -16.37
C GLY A 21 -19.22 4.75 -15.69
N SER A 22 -19.10 4.79 -14.37
CA SER A 22 -18.20 3.90 -13.65
C SER A 22 -18.69 2.45 -13.65
N ASP A 23 -17.75 1.52 -13.44
CA ASP A 23 -17.99 0.09 -13.36
C ASP A 23 -17.45 -0.41 -12.00
N PRO A 24 -18.17 -0.15 -10.88
CA PRO A 24 -17.69 -0.51 -9.55
C PRO A 24 -17.80 -2.01 -9.30
N GLY A 25 -16.76 -2.59 -8.71
CA GLY A 25 -16.78 -3.95 -8.17
C GLY A 25 -16.54 -3.93 -6.66
N LEU A 26 -17.22 -4.81 -5.93
CA LEU A 26 -17.04 -5.03 -4.51
C LEU A 26 -16.38 -6.39 -4.28
N CYS A 27 -15.24 -6.41 -3.60
CA CYS A 27 -14.55 -7.63 -3.18
C CYS A 27 -14.34 -7.58 -1.67
N ILE A 28 -14.79 -8.61 -0.94
CA ILE A 28 -14.55 -8.76 0.50
C ILE A 28 -13.83 -10.08 0.75
N VAL A 29 -12.65 -9.96 1.34
CA VAL A 29 -11.76 -11.08 1.66
C VAL A 29 -11.58 -11.15 3.17
N LEU A 30 -11.72 -12.35 3.73
CA LEU A 30 -11.42 -12.65 5.13
C LEU A 30 -10.07 -13.39 5.18
N PRO A 31 -8.95 -12.72 5.52
CA PRO A 31 -7.62 -13.30 5.40
C PRO A 31 -7.46 -14.63 6.14
N ASP A 32 -8.05 -14.74 7.34
CA ASP A 32 -7.98 -15.93 8.19
C ASP A 32 -8.77 -17.13 7.63
N GLN A 33 -9.58 -16.93 6.58
CA GLN A 33 -10.38 -17.98 5.93
C GLN A 33 -9.78 -18.40 4.58
N LEU A 34 -8.70 -17.76 4.13
CA LEU A 34 -8.06 -18.12 2.88
C LEU A 34 -7.20 -19.38 3.05
N GLY A 35 -7.52 -20.43 2.31
CA GLY A 35 -6.71 -21.66 2.28
C GLY A 35 -5.36 -21.48 1.57
N ASP A 36 -5.31 -20.64 0.53
CA ASP A 36 -4.10 -20.34 -0.25
C ASP A 36 -4.07 -18.87 -0.70
N PRO A 37 -3.55 -17.95 0.14
CA PRO A 37 -3.46 -16.53 -0.19
C PRO A 37 -2.60 -16.22 -1.43
N ASP A 38 -1.65 -17.10 -1.79
CA ASP A 38 -0.71 -16.85 -2.89
C ASP A 38 -1.42 -16.83 -4.26
N LEU A 39 -2.52 -17.57 -4.41
CA LEU A 39 -3.35 -17.51 -5.62
C LEU A 39 -3.93 -16.10 -5.86
N LEU A 40 -4.43 -15.47 -4.79
CA LEU A 40 -5.00 -14.13 -4.85
C LEU A 40 -3.92 -13.08 -5.06
N ILE A 41 -2.77 -13.21 -4.38
CA ILE A 41 -1.60 -12.35 -4.60
C ILE A 41 -1.15 -12.43 -6.07
N LYS A 42 -1.03 -13.65 -6.61
CA LYS A 42 -0.66 -13.87 -8.02
C LYS A 42 -1.64 -13.22 -8.98
N PHE A 43 -2.94 -13.35 -8.74
CA PHE A 43 -3.96 -12.68 -9.56
C PHE A 43 -3.76 -11.16 -9.58
N GLY A 44 -3.56 -10.55 -8.40
CA GLY A 44 -3.28 -9.12 -8.29
C GLY A 44 -2.03 -8.67 -9.04
N LEU A 45 -0.94 -9.43 -8.93
CA LEU A 45 0.31 -9.15 -9.64
C LEU A 45 0.18 -9.28 -11.16
N GLU A 46 -0.60 -10.24 -11.63
CA GLU A 46 -0.87 -10.42 -13.06
C GLU A 46 -1.76 -9.29 -13.63
N ALA A 47 -2.73 -8.81 -12.85
CA ALA A 47 -3.58 -7.68 -13.25
C ALA A 47 -2.80 -6.38 -13.51
N LYS A 48 -1.62 -6.21 -12.88
CA LYS A 48 -0.71 -5.08 -13.16
C LYS A 48 0.01 -5.19 -14.51
N LYS A 49 0.10 -6.40 -15.07
CA LYS A 49 0.94 -6.71 -16.24
C LYS A 49 0.13 -6.95 -17.50
N LYS A 50 -1.10 -7.46 -17.38
CA LYS A 50 -1.96 -7.82 -18.51
C LYS A 50 -3.43 -7.64 -18.19
N VAL A 51 -4.23 -7.50 -19.24
CA VAL A 51 -5.69 -7.49 -19.13
C VAL A 51 -6.18 -8.89 -18.78
N LEU A 52 -6.84 -9.03 -17.63
CA LEU A 52 -7.49 -10.26 -17.19
C LEU A 52 -8.96 -10.27 -17.59
N LYS A 53 -9.58 -11.45 -17.57
CA LYS A 53 -10.99 -11.61 -17.88
C LYS A 53 -11.84 -11.61 -16.61
N LYS A 54 -13.09 -11.15 -16.74
CA LYS A 54 -14.06 -11.12 -15.64
C LYS A 54 -14.34 -12.52 -15.10
N GLU A 55 -14.43 -13.51 -15.99
CA GLU A 55 -14.69 -14.91 -15.64
C GLU A 55 -13.55 -15.51 -14.81
N ASP A 56 -12.32 -15.07 -15.02
CA ASP A 56 -11.16 -15.53 -14.23
C ASP A 56 -11.23 -14.99 -12.80
N ALA A 57 -11.72 -13.75 -12.61
CA ALA A 57 -11.94 -13.17 -11.29
C ALA A 57 -13.00 -13.96 -10.52
N TYR A 58 -14.14 -14.25 -11.15
CA TYR A 58 -15.21 -15.02 -10.53
C TYR A 58 -14.81 -16.46 -10.22
N ARG A 59 -14.09 -17.13 -11.12
CA ARG A 59 -13.60 -18.49 -10.88
C ARG A 59 -12.68 -18.54 -9.66
N LEU A 60 -11.77 -17.57 -9.54
CA LEU A 60 -10.88 -17.49 -8.39
C LEU A 60 -11.64 -17.16 -7.11
N ALA A 61 -12.60 -16.23 -7.16
CA ALA A 61 -13.39 -15.86 -6.01
C ALA A 61 -14.21 -17.05 -5.48
N ASP A 62 -14.88 -17.79 -6.36
CA ASP A 62 -15.63 -19.01 -6.03
C ASP A 62 -14.70 -20.09 -5.42
N GLN A 63 -13.56 -20.35 -6.06
CA GLN A 63 -12.56 -21.30 -5.56
C GLN A 63 -12.09 -20.98 -4.13
N MET A 64 -11.98 -19.69 -3.80
CA MET A 64 -11.43 -19.21 -2.52
C MET A 64 -12.50 -18.81 -1.50
N GLY A 65 -13.79 -18.92 -1.82
CA GLY A 65 -14.88 -18.47 -0.94
C GLY A 65 -14.90 -16.95 -0.71
N ILE A 66 -14.46 -16.16 -1.69
CA ILE A 66 -14.38 -14.70 -1.62
C ILE A 66 -15.70 -14.10 -2.09
N TYR A 67 -16.20 -13.11 -1.36
CA TYR A 67 -17.37 -12.35 -1.79
C TYR A 67 -16.99 -11.36 -2.89
N LEU A 68 -17.60 -11.48 -4.07
CA LEU A 68 -17.30 -10.65 -5.24
C LEU A 68 -18.59 -10.29 -6.01
N THR A 69 -18.89 -9.00 -6.14
CA THR A 69 -20.12 -8.52 -6.82
C THR A 69 -19.91 -7.30 -7.71
N GLU A 70 -20.74 -7.20 -8.75
CA GLU A 70 -20.79 -6.11 -9.73
C GLU A 70 -21.79 -5.04 -9.28
N HIS A 71 -21.45 -3.76 -9.44
CA HIS A 71 -22.29 -2.63 -9.03
C HIS A 71 -22.39 -1.52 -10.09
N GLY A 72 -22.12 -1.81 -11.36
CA GLY A 72 -22.33 -0.87 -12.45
C GLY A 72 -21.67 -1.28 -13.77
N GLY A 73 -21.98 -0.53 -14.84
CA GLY A 73 -21.33 -0.66 -16.13
C GLY A 73 -21.39 -2.08 -16.73
N THR A 74 -20.23 -2.60 -17.13
CA THR A 74 -20.05 -3.93 -17.72
C THR A 74 -19.70 -5.01 -16.68
N GLY A 75 -19.57 -4.62 -15.42
CA GLY A 75 -19.13 -5.46 -14.31
C GLY A 75 -17.62 -5.74 -14.28
N GLN A 76 -16.82 -5.10 -15.12
CA GLN A 76 -15.37 -5.32 -15.17
C GLN A 76 -14.64 -4.85 -13.91
N GLY A 77 -15.26 -3.98 -13.10
CA GLY A 77 -14.70 -3.50 -11.84
C GLY A 77 -14.27 -4.60 -10.87
N VAL A 78 -14.90 -5.79 -10.96
CA VAL A 78 -14.58 -6.94 -10.11
C VAL A 78 -13.15 -7.44 -10.30
N ILE A 79 -12.55 -7.24 -11.48
CA ILE A 79 -11.15 -7.60 -11.74
C ILE A 79 -10.24 -6.73 -10.86
N GLY A 80 -10.47 -5.42 -10.86
CA GLY A 80 -9.73 -4.47 -10.05
C GLY A 80 -9.98 -4.65 -8.55
N ALA A 81 -11.23 -4.89 -8.16
CA ALA A 81 -11.60 -5.14 -6.77
C ALA A 81 -10.87 -6.37 -6.20
N LEU A 82 -10.89 -7.49 -6.93
CA LEU A 82 -10.20 -8.72 -6.53
C LEU A 82 -8.67 -8.52 -6.56
N ALA A 83 -8.13 -7.96 -7.63
CA ALA A 83 -6.71 -7.67 -7.75
C ALA A 83 -6.19 -6.79 -6.60
N GLY A 84 -6.95 -5.75 -6.22
CA GLY A 84 -6.60 -4.86 -5.12
C GLY A 84 -6.45 -5.59 -3.78
N THR A 85 -7.31 -6.56 -3.50
CA THR A 85 -7.18 -7.38 -2.28
C THR A 85 -5.92 -8.24 -2.29
N GLY A 86 -5.60 -8.90 -3.42
CA GLY A 86 -4.36 -9.67 -3.57
C GLY A 86 -3.09 -8.83 -3.51
N LEU A 87 -3.09 -7.67 -4.15
CA LEU A 87 -2.00 -6.70 -4.08
C LEU A 87 -1.79 -6.21 -2.65
N ARG A 88 -2.86 -5.94 -1.90
CA ARG A 88 -2.74 -5.58 -0.48
C ARG A 88 -2.17 -6.72 0.37
N LEU A 89 -2.61 -7.96 0.14
CA LEU A 89 -2.08 -9.15 0.85
C LEU A 89 -0.60 -9.39 0.57
N SER A 90 -0.08 -8.99 -0.60
CA SER A 90 1.36 -9.10 -0.91
C SER A 90 2.25 -8.30 0.05
N GLY A 91 1.67 -7.32 0.77
CA GLY A 91 2.39 -6.45 1.71
C GLY A 91 3.37 -5.48 1.05
N ASN A 92 3.43 -5.40 -0.29
CA ASN A 92 4.36 -4.55 -1.02
C ASN A 92 3.68 -3.65 -2.04
N ASP A 93 2.35 -3.65 -2.07
CA ASP A 93 1.57 -2.83 -3.01
C ASP A 93 0.58 -1.93 -2.25
N GLY A 94 0.57 -0.65 -2.64
CA GLY A 94 -0.18 0.40 -1.96
C GLY A 94 0.71 1.56 -1.52
N ARG A 95 0.05 2.67 -1.14
CA ARG A 95 0.72 3.91 -0.72
C ARG A 95 0.03 4.50 0.50
N PHE A 96 0.82 5.02 1.43
CA PHE A 96 0.29 5.86 2.50
C PHE A 96 -0.13 7.23 1.93
N ARG A 97 -1.36 7.65 2.20
CA ARG A 97 -1.82 9.01 1.86
C ARG A 97 -1.16 10.02 2.79
N GLY A 98 -0.84 11.20 2.25
CA GLY A 98 -0.21 12.29 3.00
C GLY A 98 1.33 12.25 3.02
N LYS A 99 1.90 12.91 4.02
CA LYS A 99 3.34 12.95 4.34
C LYS A 99 3.54 12.63 5.82
N LEU A 100 4.72 12.16 6.19
CA LEU A 100 5.10 12.09 7.60
C LEU A 100 5.30 13.50 8.12
N ILE A 101 4.80 13.74 9.33
CA ILE A 101 5.06 14.97 10.08
C ILE A 101 6.10 14.57 11.12
N ILE A 102 7.30 15.12 10.98
CA ILE A 102 8.42 14.92 11.90
C ILE A 102 8.85 16.32 12.32
N GLU A 103 8.76 16.59 13.62
CA GLU A 103 9.22 17.85 14.18
C GLU A 103 10.75 17.86 14.23
N SER A 104 11.36 18.89 13.66
CA SER A 104 12.81 19.08 13.66
C SER A 104 13.13 20.57 13.47
N GLN A 105 14.11 21.08 14.22
CA GLN A 105 14.56 22.47 14.10
C GLN A 105 15.53 22.68 12.93
N THR A 106 16.28 21.64 12.57
CA THR A 106 17.39 21.69 11.60
C THR A 106 17.15 20.81 10.37
N ASN A 107 15.97 20.20 10.25
CA ASN A 107 15.65 19.11 9.31
C ASN A 107 16.59 17.89 9.44
N LEU A 108 17.36 17.80 10.51
CA LEU A 108 18.19 16.66 10.85
C LEU A 108 17.56 15.96 12.06
N VAL A 109 17.37 14.65 11.96
CA VAL A 109 16.69 13.87 13.00
C VAL A 109 17.30 12.49 13.08
N SER A 110 17.41 11.97 14.30
CA SER A 110 17.82 10.60 14.52
C SER A 110 16.73 9.61 14.10
N VAL A 111 17.12 8.40 13.73
CA VAL A 111 16.17 7.30 13.48
C VAL A 111 15.25 7.10 14.68
N ARG A 112 15.76 7.18 15.91
CA ARG A 112 14.95 7.08 17.13
C ARG A 112 13.79 8.08 17.16
N GLU A 113 14.06 9.34 16.82
CA GLU A 113 13.04 10.39 16.81
C GLU A 113 11.99 10.12 15.72
N ILE A 114 12.41 9.71 14.53
CA ILE A 114 11.50 9.35 13.42
C ILE A 114 10.53 8.25 13.85
N LEU A 115 11.05 7.17 14.43
CA LEU A 115 10.24 6.03 14.88
C LEU A 115 9.24 6.45 15.96
N SER A 116 9.65 7.30 16.89
CA SER A 116 8.80 7.79 17.98
C SER A 116 7.62 8.67 17.53
N GLN A 117 7.73 9.31 16.36
CA GLN A 117 6.76 10.31 15.90
C GLN A 117 5.81 9.80 14.79
N THR A 118 6.19 8.80 14.00
CA THR A 118 5.58 8.57 12.68
C THR A 118 4.88 7.23 12.48
N GLY A 119 4.97 6.31 13.46
CA GLY A 119 4.50 4.93 13.32
C GLY A 119 5.21 4.15 12.22
N VAL A 120 6.34 4.66 11.73
CA VAL A 120 7.27 3.91 10.87
C VAL A 120 7.88 2.80 11.72
N ALA A 121 7.95 1.59 11.17
CA ALA A 121 8.58 0.46 11.84
C ALA A 121 10.09 0.41 11.59
N HIS A 122 10.52 0.85 10.41
CA HIS A 122 11.89 0.71 9.92
C HIS A 122 12.35 1.94 9.14
N VAL A 123 13.62 2.32 9.33
CA VAL A 123 14.30 3.34 8.52
C VAL A 123 15.49 2.67 7.85
N ARG A 124 15.49 2.60 6.52
CA ARG A 124 16.47 1.78 5.80
C ARG A 124 16.74 2.25 4.38
N SER A 125 17.88 1.85 3.82
CA SER A 125 18.21 2.12 2.42
C SER A 125 17.45 1.20 1.45
N LEU A 126 17.48 1.54 0.15
CA LEU A 126 16.92 0.68 -0.90
C LEU A 126 17.68 -0.65 -1.03
N GLU A 127 18.98 -0.65 -0.75
CA GLU A 127 19.85 -1.82 -0.73
C GLU A 127 19.58 -2.72 0.48
N GLY A 128 18.74 -2.27 1.42
CA GLY A 128 18.32 -3.03 2.59
C GLY A 128 19.15 -2.81 3.84
N TYR A 129 20.02 -1.79 3.87
CA TYR A 129 20.73 -1.41 5.08
C TYR A 129 19.75 -0.77 6.08
N GLU A 130 19.55 -1.40 7.24
CA GLU A 130 18.73 -0.87 8.32
C GLU A 130 19.55 0.09 9.18
N LEU A 131 19.07 1.32 9.34
CA LEU A 131 19.80 2.34 10.08
C LEU A 131 19.66 2.12 11.60
N ALA A 132 20.76 2.33 12.32
CA ALA A 132 20.76 2.28 13.77
C ALA A 132 20.02 3.49 14.38
N PRO A 133 19.47 3.37 15.61
CA PRO A 133 18.66 4.43 16.22
C PRO A 133 19.34 5.81 16.36
N GLY A 134 20.66 5.85 16.40
CA GLY A 134 21.45 7.09 16.51
C GLY A 134 21.90 7.68 15.19
N GLU A 135 21.72 6.99 14.05
CA GLU A 135 22.04 7.54 12.75
C GLU A 135 21.12 8.70 12.40
N LEU A 136 21.69 9.73 11.77
CA LEU A 136 20.98 10.96 11.44
C LEU A 136 20.51 10.93 9.99
N VAL A 137 19.26 11.36 9.80
CA VAL A 137 18.59 11.47 8.51
C VAL A 137 18.22 12.92 8.26
N ARG A 138 18.64 13.43 7.10
CA ARG A 138 18.21 14.73 6.58
C ARG A 138 16.83 14.60 5.95
N LEU A 139 15.86 15.34 6.48
CA LEU A 139 14.50 15.36 5.97
C LEU A 139 14.39 16.28 4.76
N GLY A 140 13.79 15.76 3.69
CA GLY A 140 13.31 16.56 2.57
C GLY A 140 11.95 17.20 2.85
N GLU A 141 11.49 18.06 1.93
CA GLU A 141 10.24 18.82 2.05
C GLU A 141 8.99 17.93 2.27
N LYS A 142 8.97 16.75 1.64
CA LYS A 142 7.85 15.80 1.70
C LYS A 142 8.34 14.40 2.02
N VAL A 143 8.49 14.14 3.32
CA VAL A 143 8.85 12.82 3.83
C VAL A 143 7.72 11.82 3.59
N LYS A 144 8.02 10.71 2.93
CA LYS A 144 7.05 9.66 2.63
C LYS A 144 7.55 8.28 3.04
N ALA A 145 6.66 7.53 3.68
CA ALA A 145 6.86 6.11 3.92
C ALA A 145 6.28 5.29 2.77
N VAL A 146 6.84 4.10 2.57
CA VAL A 146 6.34 3.05 1.67
C VAL A 146 5.82 1.88 2.48
N LEU A 147 4.92 1.09 1.88
CA LEU A 147 4.50 -0.18 2.43
C LEU A 147 5.47 -1.25 1.93
N LEU A 148 6.13 -1.95 2.84
CA LEU A 148 7.08 -2.99 2.49
C LEU A 148 6.94 -4.16 3.45
N LYS A 149 6.71 -5.35 2.91
CA LYS A 149 6.44 -6.59 3.66
C LYS A 149 5.39 -6.39 4.77
N GLY A 150 4.35 -5.62 4.48
CA GLY A 150 3.21 -5.37 5.37
C GLY A 150 3.44 -4.27 6.41
N VAL A 151 4.62 -3.64 6.46
CA VAL A 151 4.93 -2.59 7.43
C VAL A 151 5.26 -1.25 6.79
N LYS A 152 5.08 -0.17 7.55
CA LYS A 152 5.38 1.20 7.14
C LYS A 152 6.88 1.46 7.28
N VAL A 153 7.55 1.69 6.16
CA VAL A 153 9.02 1.86 6.12
C VAL A 153 9.37 3.23 5.56
N LEU A 154 10.31 3.93 6.20
CA LEU A 154 10.92 5.13 5.62
C LEU A 154 12.19 4.72 4.87
N LEU A 155 12.17 4.93 3.55
CA LEU A 155 13.35 4.70 2.73
C LEU A 155 14.25 5.93 2.70
N VAL A 156 15.56 5.72 2.81
CA VAL A 156 16.57 6.77 2.78
C VAL A 156 17.67 6.46 1.76
N ASN A 157 18.31 7.50 1.23
CA ASN A 157 19.43 7.43 0.31
C ASN A 157 20.71 7.83 1.04
N PRO A 158 21.86 7.18 0.78
CA PRO A 158 23.13 7.67 1.28
C PRO A 158 23.44 9.04 0.69
N VAL A 159 24.00 9.94 1.50
CA VAL A 159 24.45 11.25 1.06
C VAL A 159 25.90 11.11 0.57
N SER A 160 26.17 11.50 -0.67
CA SER A 160 27.49 11.40 -1.30
C SER A 160 28.54 12.31 -0.68
N ASP A 161 28.13 13.47 -0.14
CA ASP A 161 28.97 14.39 0.61
C ASP A 161 28.44 14.52 2.04
N ALA A 162 29.14 13.94 3.00
CA ALA A 162 28.88 14.19 4.42
C ALA A 162 29.12 15.67 4.69
N GLY A 163 28.05 16.46 4.63
CA GLY A 163 28.07 17.87 4.99
C GLY A 163 28.55 18.07 6.42
N PRO A 164 28.82 19.32 6.82
CA PRO A 164 29.27 19.64 8.18
C PRO A 164 28.25 19.27 9.27
N ASP A 165 27.03 18.90 8.88
CA ASP A 165 25.93 18.47 9.74
C ASP A 165 26.02 16.99 10.16
N GLY A 166 26.95 16.21 9.59
CA GLY A 166 27.20 14.82 9.99
C GLY A 166 26.12 13.82 9.55
N ALA A 167 25.20 14.22 8.68
CA ALA A 167 24.17 13.34 8.15
C ALA A 167 24.74 12.45 7.03
N SER A 168 24.63 11.14 7.19
CA SER A 168 24.99 10.17 6.14
C SER A 168 23.80 9.76 5.26
N TRP A 169 22.59 10.17 5.62
CA TRP A 169 21.35 9.73 4.99
C TRP A 169 20.40 10.88 4.74
N GLU A 170 19.61 10.76 3.68
CA GLU A 170 18.52 11.70 3.37
C GLU A 170 17.26 10.97 2.90
N THR A 171 16.09 11.56 3.12
CA THR A 171 14.82 10.96 2.67
C THR A 171 14.66 11.08 1.15
N TYR A 172 14.10 10.06 0.50
CA TYR A 172 13.72 10.17 -0.91
C TYR A 172 12.62 11.21 -1.15
N THR A 173 12.70 11.88 -2.30
CA THR A 173 11.62 12.70 -2.84
C THR A 173 10.45 11.85 -3.33
N LYS A 174 9.29 12.48 -3.52
CA LYS A 174 8.10 11.82 -4.08
C LYS A 174 8.39 11.26 -5.48
N GLU A 175 9.17 11.96 -6.28
CA GLU A 175 9.52 11.61 -7.65
C GLU A 175 10.43 10.38 -7.69
N GLN A 176 11.43 10.32 -6.81
CA GLN A 176 12.30 9.14 -6.69
C GLN A 176 11.52 7.89 -6.26
N LEU A 177 10.53 8.06 -5.38
CA LEU A 177 9.66 6.96 -4.95
C LEU A 177 8.60 6.54 -5.99
N LYS A 178 8.48 7.20 -7.15
CA LYS A 178 7.53 6.75 -8.20
C LYS A 178 8.01 5.49 -8.92
N ALA A 179 9.32 5.28 -8.97
CA ALA A 179 9.93 4.10 -9.58
C ALA A 179 9.89 2.87 -8.65
N PHE A 180 9.48 3.08 -7.40
CA PHE A 180 9.27 2.07 -6.37
C PHE A 180 7.77 1.69 -6.33
#